data_AF-A0A9X1SGB2-F1
#
_entry.id   AF-A0A9X1SGB2-F1
#
_cell.length_a   1.000
_cell.length_b   1.000
_cell.length_c   1.000
_cell.angle_alpha   90.00
_cell.angle_beta   90.00
_cell.angle_gamma   90.00
#
_symmetry.space_group_name_H-M   'P 1'
#
loop_
_entity.id
_entity.type
_entity.pdbx_description
1 polymer ?
#
loop_
_entity_poly.entity_id
_entity_poly.type
_entity_poly.pdbx_seq_one_letter_code
_entity_poly.pdbx_strand_id
1 'polypeptide(L)'
;MTRPISILSCLLAMLAVGEFDSVKAETPTSSVWNGTPVSLTANEMSIATGQPSLVLMSSGSTHVPVWSLSGGTVGQSVSGVVDGFPSDVAAVKVEIVVTTNDKETSSDFSDVYRVHLSQMVEGAPFTARNFLGDVVRTTLPPAPLYARTILLESYYEVKPHAPITVRVQREPGDPADTFTRPTGLALVRVTPLPALAKPLVVQEGPGYDSWPMMQAMGDKLVCTYSRGSGHTIGEDARAVYARTSTDQGKSWTPETVVANSPGYGDVTVGKGLDSTGAMLLWVRRVGKQWHHDLYRTTDGVKFELIATPEMEVTPIQITDVIDVPTVGLMALWFAGSYGDPGPNHSWGTLTSSDDGKTWKQNVIEAELTKENWPTEPSAVYLGDGKLLAIGRTEVGGNSTTRSQFQMVSTDYGATWKRSPTNISDVVISTPSLILDADTGLLSNYYYQRGPRGLLRRRVVDPNFIFDHPQSWPASEAIAAGSQLTVDAGNANATWIGDKHFISYYSGAAPDTSVFVAEVPAPQAEK
;
A
#
# COMPACT_ATOMS: atom_id res chain seq x y z
N MET A 1 62.06 -57.57 -18.45
CA MET A 1 62.67 -56.99 -17.24
C MET A 1 61.90 -55.73 -16.87
N THR A 2 61.29 -55.76 -15.69
CA THR A 2 61.02 -54.63 -14.77
C THR A 2 61.14 -53.20 -15.31
N ARG A 3 59.95 -52.60 -15.53
CA ARG A 3 59.44 -51.30 -15.00
C ARG A 3 60.16 -50.74 -13.74
N PRO A 4 59.91 -49.48 -13.25
CA PRO A 4 59.19 -48.31 -13.83
C PRO A 4 59.61 -46.88 -13.32
N ILE A 5 58.82 -45.83 -13.66
CA ILE A 5 58.36 -44.66 -12.82
C ILE A 5 59.43 -43.57 -12.50
N SER A 6 59.26 -42.24 -12.62
CA SER A 6 58.10 -41.33 -12.65
C SER A 6 58.48 -39.84 -12.93
N ILE A 7 57.45 -38.98 -13.10
CA ILE A 7 57.30 -37.56 -12.67
C ILE A 7 57.78 -36.38 -13.57
N LEU A 8 56.76 -35.75 -14.21
CA LEU A 8 56.26 -34.36 -14.02
C LEU A 8 56.95 -33.12 -14.65
N SER A 9 56.07 -32.17 -15.08
CA SER A 9 56.23 -30.71 -15.29
C SER A 9 56.43 -30.28 -16.75
N CYS A 10 55.86 -29.21 -17.31
CA CYS A 10 54.71 -28.34 -17.02
C CYS A 10 54.58 -27.35 -18.21
N LEU A 11 53.38 -26.78 -18.40
CA LEU A 11 53.07 -25.49 -19.05
C LEU A 11 52.96 -25.32 -20.59
N LEU A 12 51.68 -25.14 -20.98
CA LEU A 12 51.04 -23.92 -21.55
C LEU A 12 50.84 -23.74 -23.08
N ALA A 13 49.59 -23.30 -23.38
CA ALA A 13 49.02 -22.61 -24.56
C ALA A 13 48.14 -23.49 -25.48
N MET A 14 46.82 -23.57 -25.24
CA MET A 14 45.72 -22.69 -25.72
C MET A 14 45.33 -22.87 -27.20
N LEU A 15 44.16 -23.49 -27.48
CA LEU A 15 42.95 -22.86 -28.09
C LEU A 15 41.90 -23.88 -28.63
N ALA A 16 40.63 -23.44 -28.57
CA ALA A 16 39.37 -23.98 -29.13
C ALA A 16 38.77 -25.20 -28.41
N VAL A 17 37.93 -25.06 -27.37
CA VAL A 17 36.54 -24.52 -27.33
C VAL A 17 35.57 -25.26 -28.25
N GLY A 18 34.88 -26.24 -27.67
CA GLY A 18 33.56 -26.72 -28.10
C GLY A 18 32.66 -26.72 -26.87
N GLU A 19 31.76 -25.74 -26.78
CA GLU A 19 30.77 -25.64 -25.72
C GLU A 19 29.56 -26.51 -26.06
N PHE A 20 29.18 -27.35 -25.11
CA PHE A 20 27.88 -27.99 -25.03
C PHE A 20 26.88 -26.97 -24.53
N ASP A 21 25.87 -26.66 -25.34
CA ASP A 21 24.71 -25.86 -24.94
C ASP A 21 23.96 -26.53 -23.78
N SER A 22 24.16 -26.02 -22.57
CA SER A 22 23.23 -26.22 -21.47
C SER A 22 22.08 -25.24 -21.65
N VAL A 23 20.88 -25.75 -21.97
CA VAL A 23 19.64 -24.98 -21.95
C VAL A 23 19.39 -24.49 -20.53
N LYS A 24 19.81 -23.27 -20.23
CA LYS A 24 19.34 -22.51 -19.08
C LYS A 24 17.90 -22.13 -19.37
N ALA A 25 16.98 -22.62 -18.54
CA ALA A 25 15.64 -22.07 -18.47
C ALA A 25 15.76 -20.61 -18.03
N GLU A 26 15.54 -19.69 -18.96
CA GLU A 26 15.36 -18.27 -18.65
C GLU A 26 14.09 -18.14 -17.80
N THR A 27 14.28 -17.78 -16.53
CA THR A 27 13.21 -17.23 -15.69
C THR A 27 12.65 -16.00 -16.42
N PRO A 28 11.32 -15.85 -16.60
CA PRO A 28 10.78 -14.68 -17.25
C PRO A 28 11.05 -13.46 -16.36
N THR A 29 12.08 -12.68 -16.70
CA THR A 29 12.13 -11.28 -16.30
C THR A 29 10.87 -10.65 -16.88
N SER A 30 10.01 -10.09 -16.02
CA SER A 30 8.85 -9.31 -16.44
C SER A 30 9.34 -8.18 -17.34
N SER A 31 9.25 -8.36 -18.65
CA SER A 31 9.48 -7.31 -19.62
C SER A 31 8.51 -6.19 -19.28
N VAL A 32 9.02 -5.08 -18.79
CA VAL A 32 8.22 -3.90 -18.47
C VAL A 32 7.61 -3.41 -19.77
N TRP A 33 6.37 -3.79 -20.02
CA TRP A 33 5.59 -3.23 -21.11
C TRP A 33 5.29 -1.78 -20.71
N ASN A 34 6.03 -0.84 -21.30
CA ASN A 34 5.74 0.59 -21.23
C ASN A 34 5.29 1.01 -22.62
N GLY A 35 3.98 0.95 -22.90
CA GLY A 35 3.46 1.48 -24.15
C GLY A 35 3.77 2.99 -24.26
N THR A 36 3.93 3.49 -25.48
CA THR A 36 4.34 4.89 -25.72
C THR A 36 3.29 5.84 -25.14
N PRO A 37 3.67 6.78 -24.25
CA PRO A 37 2.73 7.75 -23.68
C PRO A 37 2.11 8.64 -24.76
N VAL A 38 0.80 8.86 -24.69
CA VAL A 38 0.12 9.89 -25.47
C VAL A 38 0.12 11.18 -24.66
N SER A 39 0.54 12.28 -25.28
CA SER A 39 0.65 13.58 -24.61
C SER A 39 -0.37 14.56 -25.17
N LEU A 40 -1.03 15.31 -24.28
CA LEU A 40 -1.86 16.47 -24.61
C LEU A 40 -1.11 17.73 -24.15
N THR A 41 -0.70 18.56 -25.10
CA THR A 41 -0.16 19.89 -24.85
C THR A 41 -1.28 20.85 -24.44
N ALA A 42 -0.93 22.00 -23.87
CA ALA A 42 -1.92 23.01 -23.51
C ALA A 42 -2.83 23.43 -24.68
N ASN A 43 -2.34 23.41 -25.92
CA ASN A 43 -3.12 23.76 -27.12
C ASN A 43 -4.12 22.67 -27.56
N GLU A 44 -3.95 21.44 -27.10
CA GLU A 44 -4.84 20.30 -27.38
C GLU A 44 -5.91 20.12 -26.29
N MET A 45 -5.96 21.04 -25.34
CA MET A 45 -6.92 21.07 -24.24
C MET A 45 -7.80 22.31 -24.33
N SER A 46 -8.99 22.23 -23.73
CA SER A 46 -9.97 23.32 -23.67
C SER A 46 -10.52 23.48 -22.26
N ILE A 47 -11.14 24.63 -22.00
CA ILE A 47 -11.79 24.90 -20.71
C ILE A 47 -12.93 23.91 -20.51
N ALA A 48 -12.90 23.18 -19.39
CA ALA A 48 -13.99 22.30 -18.99
C ALA A 48 -14.93 23.00 -18.01
N THR A 49 -14.38 23.70 -17.00
CA THR A 49 -15.16 24.46 -16.01
C THR A 49 -14.39 25.67 -15.49
N GLY A 50 -15.11 26.66 -14.97
CA GLY A 50 -14.51 27.86 -14.39
C GLY A 50 -13.97 28.82 -15.46
N GLN A 51 -12.95 29.60 -15.10
CA GLN A 51 -12.31 30.61 -15.96
C GLN A 51 -10.78 30.50 -15.95
N PRO A 52 -10.18 29.32 -16.25
CA PRO A 52 -8.74 29.24 -16.48
C PRO A 52 -8.37 29.93 -17.80
N SER A 53 -7.11 30.34 -17.94
CA SER A 53 -6.64 31.04 -19.15
C SER A 53 -5.44 30.34 -19.79
N LEU A 54 -5.47 30.20 -21.12
CA LEU A 54 -4.32 29.75 -21.89
C LEU A 54 -3.36 30.94 -22.05
N VAL A 55 -2.16 30.83 -21.49
CA VAL A 55 -1.16 31.90 -21.49
C VAL A 55 0.20 31.38 -21.97
N LEU A 56 1.02 32.29 -22.51
CA LEU A 56 2.38 31.99 -22.89
C LEU A 56 3.34 32.34 -21.73
N MET A 57 3.74 31.34 -20.95
CA MET A 57 4.74 31.54 -19.90
C MET A 57 6.12 31.72 -20.53
N SER A 58 6.78 32.84 -20.24
CA SER A 58 7.98 33.26 -20.96
C SER A 58 9.13 33.62 -20.02
N SER A 59 10.35 33.22 -20.37
CA SER A 59 11.59 33.64 -19.71
C SER A 59 12.75 33.63 -20.71
N GLY A 60 13.37 34.79 -20.92
CA GLY A 60 14.37 34.96 -21.99
C GLY A 60 13.76 34.61 -23.36
N SER A 61 14.40 33.69 -24.09
CA SER A 61 13.94 33.17 -25.38
C SER A 61 13.05 31.92 -25.27
N THR A 62 12.76 31.46 -24.05
CA THR A 62 11.95 30.26 -23.81
C THR A 62 10.50 30.65 -23.60
N HIS A 63 9.60 30.03 -24.35
CA HIS A 63 8.16 30.29 -24.32
C HIS A 63 7.39 28.96 -24.27
N VAL A 64 6.55 28.78 -23.26
CA VAL A 64 5.78 27.55 -23.03
C VAL A 64 4.29 27.91 -22.87
N PRO A 65 3.40 27.44 -23.76
CA PRO A 65 1.96 27.56 -23.56
C PRO A 65 1.52 26.75 -22.34
N VAL A 66 0.75 27.36 -21.45
CA VAL A 66 0.21 26.71 -20.24
C VAL A 66 -1.22 27.15 -19.97
N TRP A 67 -2.02 26.26 -19.38
CA TRP A 67 -3.28 26.64 -18.75
C TRP A 67 -3.03 27.15 -17.33
N SER A 68 -3.25 28.45 -17.11
CA SER A 68 -3.17 29.08 -15.80
C SER A 68 -4.40 28.74 -14.97
N LEU A 69 -4.21 27.93 -13.92
CA LEU A 69 -5.22 27.48 -12.97
C LEU A 69 -5.07 28.28 -11.65
N SER A 70 -6.16 28.88 -11.18
CA SER A 70 -6.21 29.71 -9.97
C SER A 70 -5.91 28.90 -8.70
N GLY A 71 -5.09 29.48 -7.81
CA GLY A 71 -4.91 29.01 -6.43
C GLY A 71 -5.91 29.60 -5.44
N GLY A 72 -6.83 30.46 -5.88
CA GLY A 72 -7.83 31.11 -5.03
C GLY A 72 -9.28 30.91 -5.47
N THR A 73 -9.53 30.13 -6.53
CA THR A 73 -10.88 29.94 -7.09
C THR A 73 -11.15 28.48 -7.37
N VAL A 74 -12.09 27.90 -6.62
CA VAL A 74 -12.48 26.49 -6.74
C VAL A 74 -13.12 26.18 -8.10
N GLY A 75 -12.95 24.94 -8.56
CA GLY A 75 -13.67 24.39 -9.71
C GLY A 75 -13.12 24.82 -11.09
N GLN A 76 -11.90 25.34 -11.19
CA GLN A 76 -11.25 25.57 -12.48
C GLN A 76 -10.64 24.28 -13.02
N SER A 77 -10.95 23.94 -14.26
CA SER A 77 -10.42 22.74 -14.91
C SER A 77 -10.34 22.87 -16.42
N VAL A 78 -9.47 22.07 -17.02
CA VAL A 78 -9.31 21.94 -18.46
C VAL A 78 -9.36 20.47 -18.85
N SER A 79 -9.79 20.17 -20.06
CA SER A 79 -9.92 18.81 -20.57
C SER A 79 -9.37 18.66 -21.98
N GLY A 80 -8.86 17.47 -22.28
CA GLY A 80 -8.59 17.03 -23.64
C GLY A 80 -9.06 15.59 -23.85
N VAL A 81 -9.02 15.12 -25.08
CA VAL A 81 -9.42 13.77 -25.46
C VAL A 81 -8.20 13.05 -26.02
N VAL A 82 -7.94 11.85 -25.50
CA VAL A 82 -6.98 10.90 -26.05
C VAL A 82 -7.75 9.83 -26.80
N ASP A 83 -7.28 9.48 -28.00
CA ASP A 83 -7.86 8.39 -28.78
C ASP A 83 -7.85 7.07 -28.00
N GLY A 84 -8.74 6.15 -28.39
CA GLY A 84 -8.82 4.84 -27.77
C GLY A 84 -7.54 4.03 -27.97
N PHE A 85 -7.21 3.22 -26.97
CA PHE A 85 -6.04 2.33 -27.00
C PHE A 85 -6.37 0.96 -27.62
N PRO A 86 -5.37 0.25 -28.19
CA PRO A 86 -5.58 -1.10 -28.72
C PRO A 86 -5.98 -2.12 -27.64
N SER A 87 -6.43 -3.30 -28.07
CA SER A 87 -7.03 -4.34 -27.21
C SER A 87 -6.11 -4.98 -26.18
N ASP A 88 -4.80 -4.83 -26.34
CA ASP A 88 -3.76 -5.28 -25.42
C ASP A 88 -3.54 -4.32 -24.24
N VAL A 89 -4.12 -3.12 -24.29
CA VAL A 89 -4.09 -2.14 -23.18
C VAL A 89 -5.23 -2.41 -22.22
N ALA A 90 -4.90 -2.70 -20.96
CA ALA A 90 -5.89 -2.94 -19.92
C ALA A 90 -6.23 -1.69 -19.11
N ALA A 91 -5.26 -0.79 -18.95
CA ALA A 91 -5.41 0.40 -18.13
C ALA A 91 -4.54 1.56 -18.64
N VAL A 92 -4.65 2.72 -18.01
CA VAL A 92 -3.76 3.86 -18.21
C VAL A 92 -3.32 4.46 -16.87
N LYS A 93 -2.13 5.06 -16.84
CA LYS A 93 -1.76 6.07 -15.83
C LYS A 93 -1.83 7.47 -16.42
N VAL A 94 -2.10 8.45 -15.58
CA VAL A 94 -2.21 9.87 -15.96
C VAL A 94 -1.27 10.73 -15.13
N GLU A 95 -0.37 11.41 -15.82
CA GLU A 95 0.59 12.35 -15.24
C GLU A 95 0.35 13.75 -15.81
N ILE A 96 0.62 14.78 -15.02
CA ILE A 96 0.61 16.17 -15.48
C ILE A 96 1.97 16.80 -15.30
N VAL A 97 2.31 17.76 -16.16
CA VAL A 97 3.49 18.62 -15.99
C VAL A 97 3.00 20.02 -15.67
N VAL A 98 3.39 20.51 -14.50
CA VAL A 98 3.01 21.84 -14.01
C VAL A 98 4.25 22.70 -13.77
N THR A 99 4.06 24.02 -13.82
CA THR A 99 5.09 25.02 -13.51
C THR A 99 4.45 26.30 -12.97
N THR A 100 5.25 27.22 -12.45
CA THR A 100 4.81 28.56 -12.04
C THR A 100 5.90 29.57 -12.36
N ASN A 101 5.53 30.77 -12.78
CA ASN A 101 6.46 31.89 -12.93
C ASN A 101 6.43 32.85 -11.73
N ASP A 102 5.64 32.52 -10.70
CA ASP A 102 5.52 33.34 -9.51
C ASP A 102 6.78 33.23 -8.65
N LYS A 103 7.35 34.39 -8.28
CA LYS A 103 8.60 34.49 -7.53
C LYS A 103 8.46 34.07 -6.07
N GLU A 104 7.24 33.98 -5.54
CA GLU A 104 6.94 33.58 -4.16
C GLU A 104 6.91 32.05 -3.99
N THR A 105 7.10 31.25 -5.05
CA THR A 105 7.19 29.79 -4.93
C THR A 105 8.31 29.35 -3.99
N SER A 106 8.02 28.39 -3.12
CA SER A 106 9.01 27.75 -2.25
C SER A 106 8.52 26.34 -1.85
N SER A 107 9.41 25.57 -1.23
CA SER A 107 9.07 24.25 -0.65
C SER A 107 8.12 24.31 0.56
N ASP A 108 7.79 25.50 1.05
CA ASP A 108 6.83 25.68 2.15
C ASP A 108 5.38 25.63 1.64
N PHE A 109 5.21 25.79 0.33
CA PHE A 109 3.90 25.77 -0.32
C PHE A 109 3.61 24.43 -0.97
N SER A 110 2.32 24.15 -1.14
CA SER A 110 1.81 22.99 -1.86
C SER A 110 0.64 23.40 -2.75
N ASP A 111 0.48 22.70 -3.85
CA ASP A 111 -0.70 22.75 -4.70
C ASP A 111 -1.32 21.35 -4.82
N VAL A 112 -2.63 21.31 -5.02
CA VAL A 112 -3.40 20.06 -5.04
C VAL A 112 -4.15 19.95 -6.36
N TYR A 113 -4.03 18.79 -6.99
CA TYR A 113 -4.73 18.49 -8.24
C TYR A 113 -5.49 17.17 -8.13
N ARG A 114 -6.49 17.02 -8.98
CA ARG A 114 -7.10 15.71 -9.26
C ARG A 114 -7.39 15.57 -10.74
N VAL A 115 -7.60 14.34 -11.18
CA VAL A 115 -8.07 14.01 -12.52
C VAL A 115 -9.53 13.58 -12.50
N HIS A 116 -10.27 13.89 -13.54
CA HIS A 116 -11.53 13.25 -13.88
C HIS A 116 -11.35 12.50 -15.19
N LEU A 117 -11.76 11.24 -15.22
CA LEU A 117 -11.66 10.39 -16.40
C LEU A 117 -13.05 9.95 -16.84
N SER A 118 -13.28 9.90 -18.14
CA SER A 118 -14.46 9.24 -18.71
C SER A 118 -14.13 8.64 -20.07
N GLN A 119 -14.87 7.59 -20.43
CA GLN A 119 -14.73 6.95 -21.74
C GLN A 119 -15.99 7.13 -22.59
N MET A 120 -15.80 7.53 -23.84
CA MET A 120 -16.87 7.62 -24.83
C MET A 120 -17.07 6.25 -25.48
N VAL A 121 -18.00 5.48 -24.91
CA VAL A 121 -18.33 4.14 -25.39
C VAL A 121 -19.59 4.19 -26.23
N GLU A 122 -19.54 3.60 -27.43
CA GLU A 122 -20.70 3.50 -28.32
C GLU A 122 -21.88 2.83 -27.61
N GLY A 123 -23.07 3.42 -27.76
CA GLY A 123 -24.31 2.91 -27.15
C GLY A 123 -24.47 3.18 -25.65
N ALA A 124 -23.57 3.94 -25.01
CA ALA A 124 -23.69 4.32 -23.60
C ALA A 124 -23.63 5.85 -23.41
N PRO A 125 -24.28 6.40 -22.37
CA PRO A 125 -24.04 7.79 -21.97
C PRO A 125 -22.57 8.02 -21.66
N PHE A 126 -21.98 9.13 -22.12
CA PHE A 126 -20.56 9.45 -21.87
C PHE A 126 -20.24 9.63 -20.37
N THR A 127 -21.27 9.83 -19.54
CA THR A 127 -21.16 9.91 -18.07
C THR A 127 -21.14 8.55 -17.39
N ALA A 128 -21.50 7.46 -18.09
CA ALA A 128 -21.63 6.12 -17.50
C ALA A 128 -20.30 5.56 -16.98
N ARG A 129 -19.18 6.05 -17.50
CA ARG A 129 -17.82 5.69 -17.07
C ARG A 129 -17.06 6.86 -16.45
N ASN A 130 -17.78 7.78 -15.81
CA ASN A 130 -17.15 8.88 -15.10
C ASN A 130 -16.40 8.38 -13.86
N PHE A 131 -15.22 8.93 -13.68
CA PHE A 131 -14.30 8.60 -12.61
C PHE A 131 -13.76 9.87 -11.99
N LEU A 132 -13.80 9.91 -10.66
CA LEU A 132 -13.21 10.97 -9.87
C LEU A 132 -11.91 10.47 -9.25
N GLY A 133 -10.80 11.07 -9.66
CA GLY A 133 -9.47 10.88 -9.10
C GLY A 133 -9.40 11.31 -7.63
N ASP A 134 -8.48 10.70 -6.91
CA ASP A 134 -8.11 11.19 -5.58
C ASP A 134 -7.30 12.48 -5.70
N VAL A 135 -7.35 13.30 -4.65
CA VAL A 135 -6.53 14.52 -4.58
C VAL A 135 -5.06 14.18 -4.35
N VAL A 136 -4.19 14.80 -5.15
CA VAL A 136 -2.74 14.64 -5.08
C VAL A 136 -2.12 15.98 -4.72
N ARG A 137 -1.54 16.02 -3.52
CA ARG A 137 -0.74 17.16 -3.02
C ARG A 137 0.70 17.03 -3.48
N THR A 138 1.30 18.13 -3.93
CA THR A 138 2.75 18.19 -4.17
C THR A 138 3.37 19.49 -3.66
N THR A 139 4.59 19.39 -3.14
CA THR A 139 5.38 20.54 -2.71
C THR A 139 5.90 21.34 -3.91
N LEU A 140 5.83 22.67 -3.83
CA LEU A 140 6.32 23.57 -4.87
C LEU A 140 7.85 23.61 -4.96
N PRO A 141 8.42 23.93 -6.14
CA PRO A 141 9.86 24.04 -6.29
C PRO A 141 10.39 25.29 -5.54
N PRO A 142 11.67 25.30 -5.15
CA PRO A 142 12.28 26.41 -4.42
C PRO A 142 12.44 27.70 -5.25
N ALA A 143 12.15 27.66 -6.55
CA ALA A 143 12.29 28.79 -7.47
C ALA A 143 11.28 28.69 -8.64
N PRO A 144 10.92 29.83 -9.27
CA PRO A 144 10.00 29.83 -10.41
C PRO A 144 10.62 29.19 -11.65
N LEU A 145 9.75 28.82 -12.59
CA LEU A 145 10.06 28.27 -13.92
C LEU A 145 10.68 26.87 -13.87
N TYR A 146 10.52 26.15 -12.76
CA TYR A 146 10.79 24.73 -12.67
C TYR A 146 9.53 23.94 -13.04
N ALA A 147 9.71 22.89 -13.84
CA ALA A 147 8.65 21.94 -14.15
C ALA A 147 8.62 20.83 -13.09
N ARG A 148 7.42 20.38 -12.72
CA ARG A 148 7.19 19.20 -11.87
C ARG A 148 6.26 18.25 -12.59
N THR A 149 6.57 16.96 -12.56
CA THR A 149 5.65 15.90 -13.02
C THR A 149 4.87 15.37 -11.82
N ILE A 150 3.55 15.31 -11.93
CA ILE A 150 2.65 14.85 -10.86
C ILE A 150 1.84 13.67 -11.39
N LEU A 151 1.89 12.52 -10.71
CA LEU A 151 1.03 11.38 -11.01
C LEU A 151 -0.35 11.58 -10.37
N LEU A 152 -1.38 11.76 -11.18
CA LEU A 152 -2.76 11.94 -10.70
C LEU A 152 -3.53 10.63 -10.60
N GLU A 153 -3.18 9.65 -11.43
CA GLU A 153 -3.76 8.30 -11.37
C GLU A 153 -2.73 7.29 -11.87
N SER A 154 -2.48 6.23 -11.10
CA SER A 154 -1.51 5.20 -11.50
C SER A 154 -2.14 3.99 -12.16
N TYR A 155 -3.46 3.78 -12.05
CA TYR A 155 -4.13 2.69 -12.75
C TYR A 155 -5.64 2.96 -12.91
N TYR A 156 -6.06 3.33 -14.12
CA TYR A 156 -7.45 3.41 -14.52
C TYR A 156 -7.75 2.39 -15.60
N GLU A 157 -8.60 1.40 -15.33
CA GLU A 157 -9.01 0.39 -16.30
C GLU A 157 -9.75 1.02 -17.48
N VAL A 158 -9.37 0.63 -18.70
CA VAL A 158 -9.92 1.20 -19.93
C VAL A 158 -10.67 0.14 -20.72
N LYS A 159 -11.80 0.54 -21.32
CA LYS A 159 -12.37 -0.19 -22.45
C LYS A 159 -11.51 0.08 -23.69
N PRO A 160 -10.99 -0.97 -24.37
CA PRO A 160 -10.26 -0.79 -25.63
C PRO A 160 -11.04 0.01 -26.66
N HIS A 161 -10.31 0.74 -27.50
CA HIS A 161 -10.77 1.57 -28.62
C HIS A 161 -11.73 2.72 -28.27
N ALA A 162 -12.24 2.81 -27.04
CA ALA A 162 -13.05 3.92 -26.59
C ALA A 162 -12.15 5.11 -26.22
N PRO A 163 -12.33 6.30 -26.83
CA PRO A 163 -11.56 7.49 -26.47
C PRO A 163 -11.76 7.87 -25.00
N ILE A 164 -10.71 8.44 -24.42
CA ILE A 164 -10.66 8.84 -23.00
C ILE A 164 -10.67 10.36 -22.93
N THR A 165 -11.65 10.92 -22.24
CA THR A 165 -11.62 12.32 -21.82
C THR A 165 -10.82 12.42 -20.53
N VAL A 166 -9.80 13.28 -20.54
CA VAL A 166 -8.96 13.57 -19.38
C VAL A 166 -9.18 15.01 -18.98
N ARG A 167 -9.77 15.23 -17.81
CA ARG A 167 -10.00 16.55 -17.22
C ARG A 167 -9.12 16.74 -15.99
N VAL A 168 -8.30 17.76 -15.99
CA VAL A 168 -7.41 18.12 -14.87
C VAL A 168 -7.99 19.31 -14.13
N GLN A 169 -8.12 19.18 -12.82
CA GLN A 169 -8.65 20.20 -11.93
C GLN A 169 -7.63 20.50 -10.82
N ARG A 170 -7.46 21.79 -10.51
CA ARG A 170 -6.76 22.23 -9.30
C ARG A 170 -7.76 22.42 -8.17
N GLU A 171 -7.36 22.14 -6.94
CA GLU A 171 -8.20 22.08 -5.75
C GLU A 171 -7.85 23.15 -4.70
N PRO A 172 -8.03 24.46 -4.97
CA PRO A 172 -7.70 25.50 -3.99
C PRO A 172 -8.65 25.53 -2.77
N GLY A 173 -9.67 24.68 -2.75
CA GLY A 173 -10.52 24.45 -1.57
C GLY A 173 -10.05 23.30 -0.69
N ASP A 174 -9.05 22.53 -1.12
CA ASP A 174 -8.45 21.49 -0.29
C ASP A 174 -7.49 22.14 0.72
N PRO A 175 -7.52 21.74 2.01
CA PRO A 175 -6.68 22.38 3.03
C PRO A 175 -5.17 22.31 2.78
N ALA A 176 -4.71 21.39 1.93
CA ALA A 176 -3.30 21.28 1.57
C ALA A 176 -2.89 22.10 0.33
N ASP A 177 -3.81 22.75 -0.39
CA ASP A 177 -3.46 23.73 -1.43
C ASP A 177 -3.15 25.07 -0.75
N THR A 178 -1.92 25.23 -0.29
CA THR A 178 -1.47 26.42 0.44
C THR A 178 -0.96 27.51 -0.49
N PHE A 179 -0.74 27.22 -1.78
CA PHE A 179 -0.21 28.16 -2.75
C PHE A 179 -1.30 28.99 -3.44
N THR A 180 -1.74 30.09 -2.86
CA THR A 180 -2.92 30.83 -3.39
C THR A 180 -2.74 31.50 -4.77
N ARG A 181 -1.55 31.46 -5.37
CA ARG A 181 -1.24 32.05 -6.69
C ARG A 181 -1.51 31.08 -7.84
N PRO A 182 -1.69 31.57 -9.09
CA PRO A 182 -1.90 30.68 -10.23
C PRO A 182 -0.70 29.75 -10.52
N THR A 183 -1.01 28.58 -11.06
CA THR A 183 -0.02 27.60 -11.55
C THR A 183 -0.37 27.19 -12.98
N GLY A 184 0.64 26.96 -13.80
CA GLY A 184 0.50 26.60 -15.20
C GLY A 184 0.53 25.10 -15.42
N LEU A 185 -0.52 24.52 -16.01
CA LEU A 185 -0.53 23.18 -16.57
C LEU A 185 0.02 23.21 -18.00
N ALA A 186 1.15 22.56 -18.24
CA ALA A 186 1.84 22.57 -19.53
C ALA A 186 1.53 21.33 -20.39
N LEU A 187 1.39 20.17 -19.75
CA LEU A 187 1.25 18.87 -20.43
C LEU A 187 0.43 17.91 -19.59
N VAL A 188 -0.34 17.05 -20.25
CA VAL A 188 -0.91 15.82 -19.66
C VAL A 188 -0.32 14.63 -20.42
N ARG A 189 0.13 13.60 -19.71
CA ARG A 189 0.60 12.34 -20.28
C ARG A 189 -0.33 11.21 -19.87
N VAL A 190 -0.83 10.47 -20.84
CA VAL A 190 -1.61 9.24 -20.64
C VAL A 190 -0.75 8.08 -21.12
N THR A 191 -0.27 7.28 -20.18
CA THR A 191 0.57 6.13 -20.51
C THR A 191 -0.26 4.86 -20.40
N PRO A 192 -0.37 4.06 -21.46
CA PRO A 192 -1.07 2.79 -21.39
C PRO A 192 -0.32 1.81 -20.49
N LEU A 193 -1.06 0.93 -19.82
CA LEU A 193 -0.56 -0.07 -18.88
C LEU A 193 -1.09 -1.47 -19.23
N PRO A 194 -0.32 -2.53 -18.91
CA PRO A 194 -0.77 -3.90 -19.08
C PRO A 194 -1.80 -4.26 -18.00
N ALA A 195 -2.43 -5.42 -18.14
CA ALA A 195 -3.28 -5.97 -17.09
C ALA A 195 -2.46 -6.30 -15.84
N LEU A 196 -3.05 -6.10 -14.67
CA LEU A 196 -2.45 -6.55 -13.40
C LEU A 196 -2.35 -8.08 -13.36
N ALA A 197 -1.34 -8.55 -12.62
CA ALA A 197 -1.20 -9.97 -12.34
C ALA A 197 -2.44 -10.49 -11.60
N LYS A 198 -2.87 -11.70 -11.96
CA LYS A 198 -3.95 -12.36 -11.23
C LYS A 198 -3.42 -12.85 -9.88
N PRO A 199 -4.07 -12.49 -8.77
CA PRO A 199 -3.71 -13.03 -7.47
C PRO A 199 -4.00 -14.54 -7.42
N LEU A 200 -3.32 -15.25 -6.53
CA LEU A 200 -3.56 -16.66 -6.25
C LEU A 200 -4.64 -16.80 -5.17
N VAL A 201 -5.49 -17.82 -5.30
CA VAL A 201 -6.57 -18.08 -4.34
C VAL A 201 -6.00 -18.84 -3.14
N VAL A 202 -6.23 -18.33 -1.94
CA VAL A 202 -5.96 -19.06 -0.68
C VAL A 202 -7.22 -19.79 -0.23
N GLN A 203 -8.36 -19.10 -0.28
CA GLN A 203 -9.65 -19.60 0.19
C GLN A 203 -10.78 -18.97 -0.62
N GLU A 204 -11.70 -19.80 -1.12
CA GLU A 204 -12.92 -19.39 -1.82
C GLU A 204 -14.08 -20.35 -1.47
N GLY A 205 -15.31 -19.89 -1.68
CA GLY A 205 -16.53 -20.65 -1.39
C GLY A 205 -17.51 -19.86 -0.51
N PRO A 206 -18.54 -20.53 0.03
CA PRO A 206 -19.53 -19.89 0.88
C PRO A 206 -18.94 -19.38 2.21
N GLY A 207 -19.32 -18.17 2.61
CA GLY A 207 -18.96 -17.55 3.87
C GLY A 207 -18.13 -16.27 3.72
N TYR A 208 -18.15 -15.46 4.77
CA TYR A 208 -17.44 -14.17 4.78
C TYR A 208 -16.01 -14.38 5.27
N ASP A 209 -15.12 -14.83 4.38
CA ASP A 209 -13.69 -14.96 4.63
C ASP A 209 -13.01 -13.57 4.62
N SER A 210 -12.42 -13.14 5.73
CA SER A 210 -11.90 -11.77 5.91
C SER A 210 -10.72 -11.68 6.88
N TRP A 211 -10.12 -10.49 6.96
CA TRP A 211 -9.00 -10.15 7.85
C TRP A 211 -7.79 -11.11 7.75
N PRO A 212 -7.28 -11.40 6.54
CA PRO A 212 -6.19 -12.34 6.39
C PRO A 212 -4.88 -11.81 7.00
N MET A 213 -4.10 -12.72 7.57
CA MET A 213 -2.72 -12.49 8.01
C MET A 213 -1.81 -13.52 7.33
N MET A 214 -0.74 -13.06 6.68
CA MET A 214 0.17 -13.89 5.90
C MET A 214 1.57 -13.83 6.51
N GLN A 215 2.11 -14.95 6.98
CA GLN A 215 3.45 -15.02 7.57
C GLN A 215 4.29 -16.11 6.89
N ALA A 216 5.52 -15.76 6.52
CA ALA A 216 6.53 -16.74 6.15
C ALA A 216 7.15 -17.34 7.42
N MET A 217 7.26 -18.67 7.46
CA MET A 217 8.08 -19.44 8.40
C MET A 217 9.13 -20.22 7.60
N GLY A 218 10.32 -19.63 7.44
CA GLY A 218 11.29 -20.11 6.48
C GLY A 218 10.78 -19.97 5.05
N ASP A 219 10.74 -21.06 4.29
CA ASP A 219 10.26 -21.13 2.91
C ASP A 219 8.76 -21.48 2.78
N LYS A 220 8.06 -21.62 3.91
CA LYS A 220 6.64 -21.93 3.98
C LYS A 220 5.82 -20.67 4.25
N LEU A 221 4.74 -20.49 3.50
CA LEU A 221 3.71 -19.50 3.79
C LEU A 221 2.63 -20.08 4.70
N VAL A 222 2.18 -19.29 5.66
CA VAL A 222 0.99 -19.54 6.47
C VAL A 222 0.04 -18.37 6.28
N CYS A 223 -1.16 -18.64 5.78
CA CYS A 223 -2.22 -17.65 5.70
C CYS A 223 -3.31 -18.02 6.70
N THR A 224 -3.59 -17.13 7.64
CA THR A 224 -4.74 -17.23 8.54
C THR A 224 -5.81 -16.23 8.15
N TYR A 225 -7.07 -16.54 8.40
CA TYR A 225 -8.19 -15.64 8.13
C TYR A 225 -9.37 -16.02 9.02
N SER A 226 -10.34 -15.12 9.15
CA SER A 226 -11.60 -15.39 9.84
C SER A 226 -12.70 -15.67 8.85
N ARG A 227 -13.61 -16.59 9.18
CA ARG A 227 -14.86 -16.80 8.42
C ARG A 227 -16.06 -16.55 9.31
N GLY A 228 -17.02 -15.77 8.82
CA GLY A 228 -18.33 -15.58 9.46
C GLY A 228 -19.44 -15.36 8.44
N SER A 229 -20.50 -14.63 8.81
CA SER A 229 -21.69 -14.41 7.95
C SER A 229 -21.72 -13.06 7.21
N GLY A 230 -20.86 -12.11 7.61
CA GLY A 230 -20.79 -10.78 7.00
C GLY A 230 -19.68 -9.92 7.60
N HIS A 231 -19.74 -8.60 7.40
CA HIS A 231 -18.79 -7.66 8.01
C HIS A 231 -19.14 -7.39 9.49
N THR A 232 -19.08 -8.43 10.32
CA THR A 232 -19.32 -8.38 11.77
C THR A 232 -18.17 -9.10 12.49
N ILE A 233 -17.95 -8.79 13.77
CA ILE A 233 -16.75 -9.29 14.49
C ILE A 233 -17.07 -10.14 15.73
N GLY A 234 -18.29 -10.08 16.26
CA GLY A 234 -18.66 -10.71 17.54
C GLY A 234 -19.73 -11.80 17.42
N GLU A 235 -19.94 -12.34 16.22
CA GLU A 235 -20.89 -13.43 16.01
C GLU A 235 -20.28 -14.79 16.42
N ASP A 236 -21.06 -15.64 17.05
CA ASP A 236 -20.64 -16.98 17.52
C ASP A 236 -20.21 -17.91 16.37
N ALA A 237 -20.73 -17.68 15.17
CA ALA A 237 -20.35 -18.45 13.98
C ALA A 237 -18.94 -18.10 13.46
N ARG A 238 -18.30 -17.05 13.99
CA ARG A 238 -17.04 -16.56 13.48
C ARG A 238 -15.86 -17.25 14.13
N ALA A 239 -15.09 -17.96 13.31
CA ALA A 239 -13.90 -18.69 13.71
C ALA A 239 -12.69 -18.26 12.87
N VAL A 240 -11.49 -18.58 13.36
CA VAL A 240 -10.21 -18.38 12.66
C VAL A 240 -9.72 -19.70 12.11
N TYR A 241 -9.23 -19.63 10.89
CA TYR A 241 -8.70 -20.76 10.14
C TYR A 241 -7.31 -20.44 9.60
N ALA A 242 -6.56 -21.49 9.27
CA ALA A 242 -5.24 -21.40 8.65
C ALA A 242 -5.12 -22.36 7.47
N ARG A 243 -4.31 -21.96 6.50
CA ARG A 243 -3.79 -22.79 5.41
C ARG A 243 -2.31 -22.53 5.24
N THR A 244 -1.58 -23.54 4.78
CA THR A 244 -0.14 -23.43 4.51
C THR A 244 0.19 -23.73 3.06
N SER A 245 1.27 -23.15 2.56
CA SER A 245 1.81 -23.41 1.23
C SER A 245 3.32 -23.57 1.28
N THR A 246 3.84 -24.58 0.57
CA THR A 246 5.28 -24.85 0.39
C THR A 246 5.74 -24.61 -1.05
N ASP A 247 4.88 -24.03 -1.89
CA ASP A 247 5.12 -23.77 -3.30
C ASP A 247 4.82 -22.31 -3.69
N GLN A 248 5.03 -21.40 -2.72
CA GLN A 248 4.88 -19.95 -2.89
C GLN A 248 3.42 -19.54 -3.21
N GLY A 249 2.45 -20.19 -2.57
CA GLY A 249 1.03 -19.84 -2.65
C GLY A 249 0.28 -20.43 -3.85
N LYS A 250 0.94 -21.29 -4.66
CA LYS A 250 0.33 -21.94 -5.84
C LYS A 250 -0.67 -23.03 -5.44
N SER A 251 -0.38 -23.74 -4.36
CA SER A 251 -1.30 -24.68 -3.73
C SER A 251 -1.31 -24.51 -2.21
N TRP A 252 -2.44 -24.88 -1.60
CA TRP A 252 -2.70 -24.71 -0.18
C TRP A 252 -3.17 -26.01 0.44
N THR A 253 -2.73 -26.27 1.68
CA THR A 253 -3.22 -27.40 2.47
C THR A 253 -4.73 -27.29 2.74
N PRO A 254 -5.39 -28.39 3.14
CA PRO A 254 -6.69 -28.31 3.77
C PRO A 254 -6.69 -27.31 4.93
N GLU A 255 -7.85 -26.71 5.14
CA GLU A 255 -8.09 -25.75 6.21
C GLU A 255 -7.94 -26.40 7.59
N THR A 256 -7.31 -25.69 8.52
CA THR A 256 -7.27 -26.05 9.94
C THR A 256 -7.86 -24.96 10.82
N VAL A 257 -8.60 -25.33 11.86
CA VAL A 257 -9.13 -24.39 12.85
C VAL A 257 -8.01 -23.93 13.77
N VAL A 258 -7.89 -22.61 13.94
CA VAL A 258 -6.99 -21.97 14.91
C VAL A 258 -7.73 -21.61 16.19
N ALA A 259 -8.88 -20.93 16.05
CA ALA A 259 -9.73 -20.50 17.15
C ALA A 259 -11.20 -20.63 16.75
N ASN A 260 -12.03 -21.14 17.66
CA ASN A 260 -13.48 -21.24 17.52
C ASN A 260 -14.11 -21.24 18.91
N SER A 261 -14.18 -20.06 19.51
CA SER A 261 -14.52 -19.84 20.90
C SER A 261 -16.02 -19.73 21.12
N PRO A 262 -16.67 -20.66 21.84
CA PRO A 262 -18.12 -20.63 22.03
C PRO A 262 -18.61 -19.35 22.73
N GLY A 263 -19.59 -18.68 22.12
CA GLY A 263 -20.18 -17.41 22.55
C GLY A 263 -19.44 -16.16 22.09
N TYR A 264 -18.42 -16.30 21.25
CA TYR A 264 -17.57 -15.21 20.77
C TYR A 264 -17.31 -15.31 19.27
N GLY A 265 -17.02 -14.18 18.63
CA GLY A 265 -16.42 -14.14 17.31
C GLY A 265 -14.91 -13.99 17.40
N ASP A 266 -14.16 -14.86 16.71
CA ASP A 266 -12.70 -14.84 16.66
C ASP A 266 -12.18 -14.15 15.39
N VAL A 267 -11.39 -13.10 15.55
CA VAL A 267 -10.85 -12.28 14.44
C VAL A 267 -9.33 -12.19 14.49
N THR A 268 -8.65 -12.59 13.41
CA THR A 268 -7.20 -12.36 13.25
C THR A 268 -6.89 -10.88 13.09
N VAL A 269 -5.90 -10.37 13.83
CA VAL A 269 -5.59 -8.93 13.89
C VAL A 269 -4.12 -8.56 13.76
N GLY A 270 -3.20 -9.49 14.02
CA GLY A 270 -1.77 -9.26 13.87
C GLY A 270 -0.97 -10.55 13.82
N LYS A 271 0.18 -10.52 13.16
CA LYS A 271 1.10 -11.66 13.02
C LYS A 271 2.55 -11.26 13.33
N GLY A 272 3.40 -12.23 13.59
CA GLY A 272 4.84 -12.04 13.56
C GLY A 272 5.59 -13.33 13.85
N LEU A 273 6.85 -13.22 14.22
CA LEU A 273 7.69 -14.37 14.58
C LEU A 273 8.23 -14.19 15.99
N ASP A 274 8.42 -15.30 16.70
CA ASP A 274 9.20 -15.33 17.93
C ASP A 274 10.71 -15.53 17.64
N SER A 275 11.53 -15.57 18.69
CA SER A 275 12.99 -15.74 18.57
C SER A 275 13.43 -17.06 17.90
N THR A 276 12.53 -18.04 17.80
CA THR A 276 12.79 -19.35 17.17
C THR A 276 12.33 -19.41 15.71
N GLY A 277 11.72 -18.34 15.20
CA GLY A 277 11.10 -18.31 13.87
C GLY A 277 9.72 -18.99 13.82
N ALA A 278 9.12 -19.29 14.98
CA ALA A 278 7.75 -19.77 15.06
C ALA A 278 6.78 -18.61 14.87
N MET A 279 5.68 -18.84 14.16
CA MET A 279 4.68 -17.81 13.94
C MET A 279 3.89 -17.53 15.21
N LEU A 280 3.71 -16.23 15.48
CA LEU A 280 2.80 -15.67 16.45
C LEU A 280 1.58 -15.07 15.73
N LEU A 281 0.40 -15.22 16.30
CA LEU A 281 -0.86 -14.73 15.75
C LEU A 281 -1.75 -14.16 16.85
N TRP A 282 -2.04 -12.86 16.78
CA TRP A 282 -3.05 -12.21 17.59
C TRP A 282 -4.44 -12.50 17.02
N VAL A 283 -5.31 -13.01 17.89
CA VAL A 283 -6.75 -13.18 17.65
C VAL A 283 -7.49 -12.34 18.68
N ARG A 284 -8.29 -11.37 18.22
CA ARG A 284 -9.28 -10.74 19.11
C ARG A 284 -10.50 -11.64 19.20
N ARG A 285 -10.92 -11.94 20.42
CA ARG A 285 -12.10 -12.76 20.73
C ARG A 285 -13.18 -11.84 21.29
N VAL A 286 -14.26 -11.67 20.53
CA VAL A 286 -15.26 -10.61 20.77
C VAL A 286 -16.62 -11.22 21.14
N GLY A 287 -17.10 -10.90 22.33
CA GLY A 287 -18.40 -11.33 22.85
C GLY A 287 -18.91 -10.34 23.90
N LYS A 288 -19.46 -10.84 25.01
CA LYS A 288 -19.79 -9.98 26.18
C LYS A 288 -18.57 -9.27 26.76
N GLN A 289 -17.41 -9.91 26.61
CA GLN A 289 -16.10 -9.39 26.95
C GLN A 289 -15.23 -9.41 25.68
N TRP A 290 -14.18 -8.60 25.67
CA TRP A 290 -13.21 -8.52 24.59
C TRP A 290 -11.89 -9.02 25.12
N HIS A 291 -11.36 -10.08 24.50
CA HIS A 291 -10.08 -10.66 24.84
C HIS A 291 -9.14 -10.60 23.64
N HIS A 292 -7.84 -10.64 23.93
CA HIS A 292 -6.80 -10.70 22.91
C HIS A 292 -5.95 -11.92 23.22
N ASP A 293 -6.09 -12.93 22.37
CA ASP A 293 -5.46 -14.23 22.51
C ASP A 293 -4.25 -14.29 21.57
N LEU A 294 -3.09 -14.70 22.09
CA LEU A 294 -1.88 -14.92 21.29
C LEU A 294 -1.69 -16.41 21.06
N TYR A 295 -1.75 -16.81 19.80
CA TYR A 295 -1.46 -18.17 19.36
C TYR A 295 -0.04 -18.28 18.81
N ARG A 296 0.56 -19.45 18.98
CA ARG A 296 1.89 -19.79 18.47
C ARG A 296 1.85 -21.08 17.64
N THR A 297 2.59 -21.14 16.54
CA THR A 297 2.75 -22.36 15.74
C THR A 297 4.16 -22.51 15.19
N THR A 298 4.62 -23.76 15.08
CA THR A 298 5.92 -24.11 14.46
C THR A 298 5.76 -24.80 13.11
N ASP A 299 4.54 -25.21 12.76
CA ASP A 299 4.25 -25.96 11.54
C ASP A 299 3.22 -25.28 10.62
N GLY A 300 2.48 -24.31 11.15
CA GLY A 300 1.41 -23.58 10.45
C GLY A 300 0.06 -24.30 10.47
N VAL A 301 -0.03 -25.41 11.21
CA VAL A 301 -1.16 -26.34 11.24
C VAL A 301 -1.71 -26.45 12.67
N LYS A 302 -0.82 -26.61 13.66
CA LYS A 302 -1.16 -26.67 15.08
C LYS A 302 -0.83 -25.35 15.74
N PHE A 303 -1.84 -24.70 16.30
CA PHE A 303 -1.72 -23.45 17.02
C PHE A 303 -1.97 -23.67 18.51
N GLU A 304 -1.04 -23.23 19.34
CA GLU A 304 -1.12 -23.26 20.79
C GLU A 304 -1.44 -21.87 21.31
N LEU A 305 -2.48 -21.73 22.14
CA LEU A 305 -2.74 -20.49 22.88
C LEU A 305 -1.67 -20.32 23.96
N ILE A 306 -0.83 -19.29 23.84
CA ILE A 306 0.28 -19.06 24.77
C ILE A 306 0.04 -17.89 25.72
N ALA A 307 -0.86 -16.96 25.40
CA ALA A 307 -1.20 -15.83 26.27
C ALA A 307 -2.60 -15.28 26.00
N THR A 308 -3.27 -14.82 27.07
CA THR A 308 -4.46 -13.95 27.03
C THR A 308 -4.22 -12.81 28.02
N PRO A 309 -3.36 -11.84 27.69
CA PRO A 309 -3.00 -10.78 28.62
C PRO A 309 -4.21 -9.91 28.99
N GLU A 310 -4.31 -9.58 30.29
CA GLU A 310 -5.19 -8.53 30.76
C GLU A 310 -4.52 -7.17 30.51
N MET A 311 -5.29 -6.22 29.99
CA MET A 311 -4.80 -4.89 29.61
C MET A 311 -5.60 -3.84 30.36
N GLU A 312 -4.91 -2.79 30.80
CA GLU A 312 -5.57 -1.66 31.47
C GLU A 312 -6.49 -0.91 30.50
N VAL A 313 -6.00 -0.70 29.27
CA VAL A 313 -6.80 -0.17 28.17
C VAL A 313 -7.12 -1.31 27.21
N THR A 314 -8.39 -1.71 27.10
CA THR A 314 -8.81 -2.76 26.16
C THR A 314 -8.64 -2.28 24.72
N PRO A 315 -7.74 -2.87 23.92
CA PRO A 315 -7.59 -2.48 22.52
C PRO A 315 -8.81 -2.89 21.69
N ILE A 316 -9.02 -2.19 20.57
CA ILE A 316 -9.88 -2.69 19.49
C ILE A 316 -9.12 -3.78 18.71
N GLN A 317 -7.82 -3.57 18.52
CA GLN A 317 -6.88 -4.52 17.93
C GLN A 317 -5.47 -4.30 18.47
N ILE A 318 -4.71 -5.39 18.43
CA ILE A 318 -3.26 -5.44 18.51
C ILE A 318 -2.77 -5.88 17.13
N THR A 319 -1.74 -5.21 16.63
CA THR A 319 -1.25 -5.37 15.25
C THR A 319 -0.02 -6.28 15.20
N ASP A 320 0.64 -6.31 14.05
CA ASP A 320 1.80 -7.17 13.80
C ASP A 320 2.89 -7.03 14.87
N VAL A 321 3.55 -8.17 15.16
CA VAL A 321 4.66 -8.30 16.09
C VAL A 321 5.97 -8.13 15.32
N ILE A 322 6.82 -7.23 15.79
CA ILE A 322 8.17 -7.00 15.29
C ILE A 322 9.20 -7.27 16.38
N ASP A 323 10.39 -7.72 15.98
CA ASP A 323 11.54 -7.79 16.88
C ASP A 323 12.22 -6.42 16.97
N VAL A 324 12.44 -5.95 18.19
CA VAL A 324 13.13 -4.69 18.49
C VAL A 324 14.31 -5.01 19.40
N PRO A 325 15.56 -4.87 18.91
CA PRO A 325 16.74 -5.15 19.71
C PRO A 325 16.69 -4.42 21.06
N THR A 326 17.13 -5.10 22.12
CA THR A 326 17.11 -4.65 23.53
C THR A 326 15.73 -4.55 24.20
N VAL A 327 14.64 -4.59 23.45
CA VAL A 327 13.26 -4.60 23.96
C VAL A 327 12.65 -6.00 23.92
N GLY A 328 12.91 -6.75 22.84
CA GLY A 328 12.26 -8.01 22.52
C GLY A 328 11.15 -7.80 21.50
N LEU A 329 10.07 -8.57 21.63
CA LEU A 329 8.92 -8.46 20.75
C LEU A 329 8.12 -7.19 21.07
N MET A 330 7.69 -6.48 20.03
CA MET A 330 6.84 -5.30 20.12
C MET A 330 5.64 -5.44 19.17
N ALA A 331 4.45 -5.07 19.64
CA ALA A 331 3.28 -4.86 18.80
C ALA A 331 2.70 -3.48 19.07
N LEU A 332 2.05 -2.87 18.08
CA LEU A 332 1.28 -1.64 18.27
C LEU A 332 -0.19 -1.98 18.52
N TRP A 333 -0.90 -1.14 19.26
CA TRP A 333 -2.32 -1.29 19.55
C TRP A 333 -3.04 0.05 19.49
N PHE A 334 -4.36 0.00 19.27
CA PHE A 334 -5.23 1.17 19.36
C PHE A 334 -6.54 0.83 20.06
N ALA A 335 -7.11 1.79 20.79
CA ALA A 335 -8.36 1.65 21.52
C ALA A 335 -9.27 2.87 21.31
N GLY A 336 -10.58 2.68 21.47
CA GLY A 336 -11.57 3.72 21.24
C GLY A 336 -12.90 3.17 20.71
N SER A 337 -13.59 3.96 19.88
CA SER A 337 -14.80 3.54 19.19
C SER A 337 -14.93 4.20 17.83
N TYR A 338 -15.11 3.41 16.76
CA TYR A 338 -15.32 3.95 15.41
C TYR A 338 -16.56 4.85 15.28
N GLY A 339 -17.54 4.68 16.17
CA GLY A 339 -18.77 5.49 16.19
C GLY A 339 -18.66 6.79 16.99
N ASP A 340 -17.56 7.00 17.71
CA ASP A 340 -17.38 8.14 18.62
C ASP A 340 -16.37 9.15 18.01
N PRO A 341 -16.71 10.44 17.90
CA PRO A 341 -15.77 11.46 17.44
C PRO A 341 -14.58 11.70 18.40
N GLY A 342 -14.63 11.18 19.64
CA GLY A 342 -13.63 11.40 20.68
C GLY A 342 -13.96 12.62 21.57
N PRO A 343 -13.08 12.98 22.53
CA PRO A 343 -11.69 12.56 22.70
C PRO A 343 -11.50 11.39 23.68
N ASN A 344 -11.75 10.16 23.25
CA ASN A 344 -11.57 8.94 24.07
C ASN A 344 -10.75 7.86 23.35
N HIS A 345 -10.06 8.22 22.28
CA HIS A 345 -9.24 7.30 21.51
C HIS A 345 -7.79 7.33 21.98
N SER A 346 -7.10 6.20 21.85
CA SER A 346 -5.71 6.06 22.24
C SER A 346 -4.98 5.03 21.37
N TRP A 347 -3.65 5.07 21.43
CA TRP A 347 -2.79 4.05 20.86
C TRP A 347 -1.50 3.92 21.66
N GLY A 348 -0.78 2.83 21.44
CA GLY A 348 0.52 2.63 22.04
C GLY A 348 1.19 1.32 21.65
N THR A 349 2.05 0.82 22.54
CA THR A 349 2.85 -0.39 22.33
C THR A 349 2.50 -1.46 23.35
N LEU A 350 2.67 -2.71 22.94
CA LEU A 350 2.81 -3.89 23.79
C LEU A 350 4.21 -4.44 23.60
N THR A 351 4.89 -4.81 24.69
CA THR A 351 6.25 -5.36 24.64
C THR A 351 6.35 -6.66 25.41
N SER A 352 7.15 -7.60 24.90
CA SER A 352 7.40 -8.92 25.51
C SER A 352 8.88 -9.27 25.39
N SER A 353 9.47 -9.74 26.50
CA SER A 353 10.86 -10.20 26.56
C SER A 353 11.00 -11.73 26.68
N ASP A 354 9.89 -12.46 26.59
CA ASP A 354 9.79 -13.89 26.85
C ASP A 354 9.04 -14.66 25.76
N ASP A 355 9.22 -14.23 24.50
CA ASP A 355 8.59 -14.81 23.30
C ASP A 355 7.06 -14.83 23.36
N GLY A 356 6.48 -13.74 23.87
CA GLY A 356 5.04 -13.48 23.84
C GLY A 356 4.25 -14.12 24.98
N LYS A 357 4.91 -14.72 25.97
CA LYS A 357 4.22 -15.32 27.14
C LYS A 357 3.65 -14.25 28.07
N THR A 358 4.38 -13.15 28.26
CA THR A 358 3.92 -11.98 29.02
C THR A 358 4.06 -10.71 28.21
N TRP A 359 3.14 -9.77 28.42
CA TRP A 359 3.09 -8.51 27.68
C TRP A 359 2.91 -7.32 28.62
N LYS A 360 3.68 -6.26 28.38
CA LYS A 360 3.55 -4.98 29.06
C LYS A 360 2.91 -3.96 28.12
N GLN A 361 1.77 -3.39 28.53
CA GLN A 361 1.11 -2.29 27.82
C GLN A 361 1.74 -0.94 28.17
N ASN A 362 1.92 -0.11 27.16
CA ASN A 362 2.30 1.29 27.30
C ASN A 362 1.41 2.14 26.38
N VAL A 363 0.85 3.22 26.94
CA VAL A 363 0.04 4.21 26.19
C VAL A 363 0.99 5.30 25.69
N ILE A 364 0.92 5.62 24.40
CA ILE A 364 1.75 6.66 23.78
C ILE A 364 0.97 7.98 23.66
N GLU A 365 -0.22 7.93 23.09
CA GLU A 365 -1.16 9.06 23.08
C GLU A 365 -2.54 8.58 23.54
N ALA A 366 -3.26 9.46 24.24
CA ALA A 366 -4.64 9.27 24.70
C ALA A 366 -5.45 10.54 24.45
N GLU A 367 -6.76 10.49 24.73
CA GLU A 367 -7.68 11.62 24.54
C GLU A 367 -7.68 12.16 23.09
N LEU A 368 -7.47 11.26 22.12
CA LEU A 368 -7.45 11.63 20.70
C LEU A 368 -8.88 11.77 20.18
N THR A 369 -9.09 12.78 19.35
CA THR A 369 -10.27 12.83 18.46
C THR A 369 -10.11 11.80 17.34
N LYS A 370 -11.23 11.41 16.72
CA LYS A 370 -11.22 10.43 15.61
C LYS A 370 -10.35 10.89 14.44
N GLU A 371 -10.27 12.20 14.20
CA GLU A 371 -9.43 12.80 13.16
C GLU A 371 -7.92 12.65 13.44
N ASN A 372 -7.53 12.43 14.68
CA ASN A 372 -6.14 12.30 15.11
C ASN A 372 -5.79 10.87 15.54
N TRP A 373 -6.69 9.92 15.36
CA TRP A 373 -6.56 8.56 15.87
C TRP A 373 -5.91 7.64 14.82
N PRO A 374 -4.63 7.24 15.00
CA PRO A 374 -4.04 6.23 14.13
C PRO A 374 -4.61 4.86 14.50
N THR A 375 -5.30 4.24 13.55
CA THR A 375 -5.82 2.88 13.69
C THR A 375 -4.95 1.89 12.91
N GLU A 376 -5.07 0.61 13.24
CA GLU A 376 -4.45 -0.52 12.53
C GLU A 376 -2.98 -0.28 12.07
N PRO A 377 -2.08 0.23 12.94
CA PRO A 377 -0.74 0.59 12.50
C PRO A 377 0.13 -0.62 12.12
N SER A 378 1.05 -0.44 11.18
CA SER A 378 2.09 -1.41 10.82
C SER A 378 3.46 -0.76 10.97
N ALA A 379 4.43 -1.48 11.52
CA ALA A 379 5.74 -0.94 11.91
C ALA A 379 6.90 -1.79 11.38
N VAL A 380 8.06 -1.16 11.22
CA VAL A 380 9.35 -1.80 10.96
C VAL A 380 10.43 -1.20 11.86
N TYR A 381 11.39 -2.04 12.27
CA TYR A 381 12.63 -1.58 12.89
C TYR A 381 13.66 -1.27 11.81
N LEU A 382 14.20 -0.06 11.83
CA LEU A 382 15.13 0.44 10.80
C LEU A 382 16.61 0.33 11.21
N GLY A 383 16.91 -0.16 12.42
CA GLY A 383 18.25 -0.10 13.00
C GLY A 383 18.47 1.09 13.92
N ASP A 384 19.51 1.03 14.77
CA ASP A 384 19.96 2.13 15.64
C ASP A 384 18.87 2.77 16.51
N GLY A 385 17.92 1.95 16.97
CA GLY A 385 16.80 2.41 17.79
C GLY A 385 15.68 3.10 17.01
N LYS A 386 15.79 3.20 15.67
CA LYS A 386 14.78 3.81 14.82
C LYS A 386 13.65 2.84 14.48
N LEU A 387 12.42 3.29 14.64
CA LEU A 387 11.22 2.61 14.14
C LEU A 387 10.41 3.55 13.27
N LEU A 388 9.83 3.01 12.21
CA LEU A 388 8.86 3.72 11.38
C LEU A 388 7.59 2.87 11.31
N ALA A 389 6.45 3.52 11.55
CA ALA A 389 5.15 2.92 11.42
C ALA A 389 4.21 3.81 10.60
N ILE A 390 3.26 3.17 9.92
CA ILE A 390 2.17 3.82 9.21
C ILE A 390 0.85 3.41 9.84
N GLY A 391 0.03 4.40 10.19
CA GLY A 391 -1.29 4.23 10.80
C GLY A 391 -2.39 4.60 9.81
N ARG A 392 -3.46 3.79 9.79
CA ARG A 392 -4.69 4.10 9.07
C ARG A 392 -5.36 5.35 9.65
N THR A 393 -6.08 6.06 8.78
CA THR A 393 -6.96 7.17 9.16
C THR A 393 -8.42 6.74 9.18
N GLU A 394 -9.20 7.34 10.07
CA GLU A 394 -10.66 7.18 10.14
C GLU A 394 -11.42 8.37 9.54
N VAL A 395 -10.70 9.33 8.95
CA VAL A 395 -11.27 10.46 8.22
C VAL A 395 -11.72 9.99 6.83
N GLY A 396 -12.95 10.33 6.45
CA GLY A 396 -13.53 10.03 5.14
C GLY A 396 -13.39 11.19 4.13
N GLY A 397 -14.18 11.13 3.05
CA GLY A 397 -14.20 12.15 1.99
C GLY A 397 -13.09 11.94 0.95
N ASN A 398 -12.97 12.85 -0.02
CA ASN A 398 -11.88 12.88 -1.02
C ASN A 398 -11.16 14.24 -0.93
N SER A 399 -10.34 14.34 0.11
CA SER A 399 -9.60 15.51 0.61
C SER A 399 -8.28 15.03 1.22
N THR A 400 -7.24 15.85 1.24
CA THR A 400 -5.95 15.52 1.87
C THR A 400 -6.03 15.34 3.39
N THR A 401 -7.13 15.75 4.01
CA THR A 401 -7.40 15.49 5.44
C THR A 401 -7.52 14.00 5.77
N ARG A 402 -7.77 13.15 4.77
CA ARG A 402 -7.84 11.67 4.94
C ARG A 402 -6.47 10.98 4.79
N SER A 403 -5.37 11.70 4.96
CA SER A 403 -4.06 11.07 4.90
C SER A 403 -3.83 10.07 6.03
N GLN A 404 -3.08 9.00 5.74
CA GLN A 404 -2.52 8.13 6.77
C GLN A 404 -1.54 8.89 7.68
N PHE A 405 -1.22 8.31 8.84
CA PHE A 405 -0.23 8.84 9.77
C PHE A 405 1.10 8.12 9.61
N GLN A 406 2.21 8.85 9.72
CA GLN A 406 3.54 8.29 9.97
C GLN A 406 3.88 8.50 11.44
N MET A 407 4.32 7.44 12.11
CA MET A 407 4.74 7.45 13.50
C MET A 407 6.18 6.96 13.55
N VAL A 408 7.07 7.72 14.18
CA VAL A 408 8.50 7.40 14.24
C VAL A 408 9.00 7.42 15.67
N SER A 409 9.94 6.53 15.97
CA SER A 409 10.71 6.50 17.21
C SER A 409 12.21 6.48 16.87
N THR A 410 13.04 7.03 17.78
CA THR A 410 14.51 7.04 17.66
C THR A 410 15.20 6.42 18.88
N ASP A 411 14.42 5.82 19.78
CA ASP A 411 14.84 5.35 21.10
C ASP A 411 14.21 3.99 21.43
N TYR A 412 14.21 3.09 20.44
CA TYR A 412 13.71 1.72 20.57
C TYR A 412 12.21 1.65 20.95
N GLY A 413 11.44 2.65 20.55
CA GLY A 413 10.00 2.73 20.78
C GLY A 413 9.62 3.29 22.14
N ALA A 414 10.55 3.87 22.90
CA ALA A 414 10.26 4.50 24.18
C ALA A 414 9.46 5.81 24.02
N THR A 415 9.80 6.61 23.00
CA THR A 415 9.04 7.81 22.61
C THR A 415 8.73 7.79 21.12
N TRP A 416 7.64 8.46 20.75
CA TRP A 416 7.16 8.50 19.37
C TRP A 416 6.72 9.89 18.96
N LYS A 417 6.91 10.20 17.68
CA LYS A 417 6.36 11.38 17.01
C LYS A 417 5.41 10.92 15.91
N ARG A 418 4.17 11.43 15.93
CA ARG A 418 3.18 11.23 14.86
C ARG A 418 3.10 12.45 13.94
N SER A 419 2.90 12.22 12.65
CA SER A 419 2.71 13.27 11.65
C SER A 419 1.79 12.77 10.53
N PRO A 420 0.95 13.63 9.92
CA PRO A 420 0.19 13.22 8.74
C PRO A 420 1.15 12.94 7.58
N THR A 421 0.71 12.08 6.65
CA THR A 421 1.42 11.80 5.39
C THR A 421 0.79 12.51 4.20
N ASN A 422 1.33 12.32 3.00
CA ASN A 422 0.67 12.62 1.73
C ASN A 422 -0.05 11.39 1.12
N ILE A 423 -0.19 10.28 1.87
CA ILE A 423 -0.89 9.07 1.43
C ILE A 423 -2.39 9.24 1.67
N SER A 424 -3.09 9.80 0.68
CA SER A 424 -4.52 10.13 0.73
C SER A 424 -5.39 9.25 -0.16
N ASP A 425 -4.82 8.33 -0.95
CA ASP A 425 -5.50 7.37 -1.82
C ASP A 425 -5.95 6.12 -1.03
N VAL A 426 -6.40 6.33 0.21
CA VAL A 426 -6.86 5.31 1.14
C VAL A 426 -8.26 5.61 1.64
N VAL A 427 -9.03 4.56 1.90
CA VAL A 427 -10.31 4.63 2.60
C VAL A 427 -10.36 3.39 3.47
N ILE A 428 -10.46 3.55 4.81
CA ILE A 428 -10.58 2.45 5.79
C ILE A 428 -9.64 1.25 5.54
N SER A 429 -8.38 1.54 5.19
CA SER A 429 -7.43 0.52 4.72
C SER A 429 -6.23 0.40 5.65
N THR A 430 -5.97 -0.84 6.05
CA THR A 430 -4.81 -1.23 6.86
C THR A 430 -3.53 -1.18 6.01
N PRO A 431 -2.48 -0.45 6.44
CA PRO A 431 -1.16 -0.53 5.85
C PRO A 431 -0.44 -1.83 6.28
N SER A 432 0.53 -2.26 5.47
CA SER A 432 1.46 -3.34 5.82
C SER A 432 2.84 -3.01 5.26
N LEU A 433 3.85 -3.07 6.13
CA LEU A 433 5.21 -2.66 5.80
C LEU A 433 6.16 -3.85 5.66
N ILE A 434 7.08 -3.78 4.70
CA ILE A 434 8.23 -4.68 4.59
C ILE A 434 9.48 -3.83 4.37
N LEU A 435 10.45 -3.94 5.27
CA LEU A 435 11.81 -3.46 5.06
C LEU A 435 12.61 -4.56 4.37
N ASP A 436 13.00 -4.33 3.13
CA ASP A 436 13.85 -5.25 2.38
C ASP A 436 15.30 -5.13 2.89
N ALA A 437 15.85 -6.22 3.40
CA ALA A 437 17.20 -6.22 3.99
C ALA A 437 18.31 -6.13 2.94
N ASP A 438 18.05 -6.57 1.71
CA ASP A 438 19.06 -6.63 0.64
C ASP A 438 19.22 -5.26 -0.02
N THR A 439 18.11 -4.55 -0.29
CA THR A 439 18.14 -3.22 -0.91
C THR A 439 18.04 -2.07 0.08
N GLY A 440 17.65 -2.35 1.34
CA GLY A 440 17.37 -1.32 2.35
C GLY A 440 16.12 -0.48 2.04
N LEU A 441 15.28 -0.89 1.08
CA LEU A 441 14.09 -0.13 0.68
C LEU A 441 12.87 -0.56 1.50
N LEU A 442 11.99 0.39 1.78
CA LEU A 442 10.74 0.18 2.50
C LEU A 442 9.58 0.09 1.51
N SER A 443 8.84 -1.01 1.56
CA SER A 443 7.57 -1.18 0.86
C SER A 443 6.38 -0.94 1.80
N ASN A 444 5.42 -0.11 1.39
CA ASN A 444 4.12 0.07 2.04
C ASN A 444 3.01 -0.48 1.13
N TYR A 445 2.30 -1.49 1.62
CA TYR A 445 1.18 -2.15 0.96
C TYR A 445 -0.14 -1.76 1.60
N TYR A 446 -1.16 -1.52 0.78
CA TYR A 446 -2.52 -1.24 1.26
C TYR A 446 -3.54 -1.49 0.16
N TYR A 447 -4.81 -1.67 0.53
CA TYR A 447 -5.89 -1.86 -0.43
C TYR A 447 -6.70 -0.57 -0.60
N GLN A 448 -6.78 -0.03 -1.80
CA GLN A 448 -7.65 1.10 -2.11
C GLN A 448 -9.09 0.59 -2.31
N ARG A 449 -9.85 0.65 -1.23
CA ARG A 449 -11.25 0.21 -1.13
C ARG A 449 -12.20 1.06 -1.99
N GLY A 450 -13.42 0.54 -2.17
CA GLY A 450 -14.49 1.21 -2.89
C GLY A 450 -14.28 1.12 -4.40
N PRO A 451 -14.69 2.12 -5.21
CA PRO A 451 -14.80 2.01 -6.67
C PRO A 451 -13.50 1.68 -7.41
N ARG A 452 -12.36 1.59 -6.71
CA ARG A 452 -11.07 1.22 -7.29
C ARG A 452 -10.80 -0.27 -7.17
N GLY A 453 -10.90 -0.83 -5.96
CA GLY A 453 -10.66 -2.25 -5.73
C GLY A 453 -9.24 -2.67 -6.10
N LEU A 454 -8.24 -1.88 -5.70
CA LEU A 454 -6.84 -2.09 -6.09
C LEU A 454 -5.97 -2.36 -4.86
N LEU A 455 -5.15 -3.40 -4.93
CA LEU A 455 -4.02 -3.56 -4.03
C LEU A 455 -2.87 -2.69 -4.54
N ARG A 456 -2.28 -1.87 -3.67
CA ARG A 456 -1.27 -0.87 -4.00
C ARG A 456 0.04 -1.09 -3.25
N ARG A 457 1.13 -0.63 -3.86
CA ARG A 457 2.47 -0.58 -3.26
C ARG A 457 3.08 0.81 -3.44
N ARG A 458 3.77 1.30 -2.40
CA ARG A 458 4.74 2.40 -2.47
C ARG A 458 6.10 1.87 -2.03
N VAL A 459 7.17 2.27 -2.71
CA VAL A 459 8.55 1.88 -2.37
C VAL A 459 9.38 3.13 -2.16
N VAL A 460 10.09 3.22 -1.04
CA VAL A 460 10.85 4.43 -0.65
C VAL A 460 12.14 4.08 0.10
N ASP A 461 13.11 4.98 0.05
CA ASP A 461 14.24 4.95 0.99
C ASP A 461 13.76 5.32 2.40
N PRO A 462 13.84 4.40 3.39
CA PRO A 462 13.42 4.67 4.76
C PRO A 462 14.21 5.81 5.41
N ASN A 463 15.48 6.03 5.05
CA ASN A 463 16.29 7.12 5.62
C ASN A 463 15.78 8.49 5.19
N PHE A 464 15.34 8.62 3.94
CA PHE A 464 14.73 9.84 3.45
C PHE A 464 13.35 10.05 4.07
N ILE A 465 12.47 9.05 3.99
CA ILE A 465 11.06 9.25 4.37
C ILE A 465 10.86 9.44 5.88
N PHE A 466 11.78 8.96 6.71
CA PHE A 466 11.72 9.07 8.17
C PHE A 466 11.46 10.50 8.65
N ASP A 467 12.15 11.48 8.06
CA ASP A 467 12.03 12.90 8.39
C ASP A 467 11.12 13.68 7.42
N HIS A 468 10.59 13.02 6.38
CA HIS A 468 9.81 13.65 5.31
C HIS A 468 8.44 12.98 5.11
N PRO A 469 7.55 12.96 6.12
CA PRO A 469 6.28 12.22 6.06
C PRO A 469 5.34 12.69 4.94
N GLN A 470 5.54 13.89 4.39
CA GLN A 470 4.76 14.43 3.27
C GLN A 470 5.34 14.08 1.89
N SER A 471 6.38 13.26 1.83
CA SER A 471 7.12 12.96 0.60
C SER A 471 7.06 11.48 0.20
N TRP A 472 6.01 10.75 0.59
CA TRP A 472 5.83 9.38 0.12
C TRP A 472 5.68 9.38 -1.41
N PRO A 473 6.42 8.51 -2.12
CA PRO A 473 6.37 8.44 -3.57
C PRO A 473 5.06 7.85 -4.02
N ALA A 474 4.66 8.14 -5.27
CA ALA A 474 3.41 7.67 -5.84
C ALA A 474 3.24 6.14 -5.75
N SER A 475 1.99 5.66 -5.63
CA SER A 475 1.69 4.23 -5.55
C SER A 475 1.55 3.60 -6.92
N GLU A 476 1.94 2.34 -7.03
CA GLU A 476 1.61 1.47 -8.15
C GLU A 476 0.51 0.48 -7.76
N ALA A 477 -0.31 0.07 -8.73
CA ALA A 477 -1.26 -1.02 -8.55
C ALA A 477 -0.57 -2.35 -8.81
N ILE A 478 -0.78 -3.34 -7.94
CA ILE A 478 -0.13 -4.65 -8.03
C ILE A 478 -1.10 -5.81 -8.25
N ALA A 479 -2.34 -5.66 -7.78
CA ALA A 479 -3.43 -6.62 -8.02
C ALA A 479 -4.78 -5.90 -7.93
N ALA A 480 -5.82 -6.54 -8.46
CA ALA A 480 -7.19 -6.06 -8.37
C ALA A 480 -8.05 -6.99 -7.48
N GLY A 481 -9.18 -6.45 -7.02
CA GLY A 481 -10.21 -7.17 -6.29
C GLY A 481 -11.55 -6.46 -6.41
N SER A 482 -12.46 -6.76 -5.48
CA SER A 482 -13.79 -6.20 -5.43
C SER A 482 -13.75 -4.68 -5.20
N GLN A 483 -14.66 -3.99 -5.87
CA GLN A 483 -14.88 -2.55 -5.75
C GLN A 483 -15.87 -2.19 -4.63
N LEU A 484 -16.29 -3.17 -3.82
CA LEU A 484 -17.09 -2.90 -2.63
C LEU A 484 -16.20 -2.36 -1.51
N THR A 485 -16.70 -1.35 -0.79
CA THR A 485 -15.90 -0.62 0.19
C THR A 485 -15.47 -1.52 1.36
N VAL A 486 -16.43 -2.08 2.11
CA VAL A 486 -16.13 -2.82 3.34
C VAL A 486 -15.86 -4.31 3.09
N ASP A 487 -16.25 -4.85 1.93
CA ASP A 487 -16.13 -6.28 1.60
C ASP A 487 -14.86 -6.66 0.82
N ALA A 488 -13.84 -5.79 0.87
CA ALA A 488 -12.51 -6.07 0.34
C ALA A 488 -11.43 -5.25 1.03
N GLY A 489 -10.25 -5.82 1.30
CA GLY A 489 -9.10 -5.09 1.83
C GLY A 489 -8.28 -5.86 2.84
N ASN A 490 -7.86 -5.17 3.92
CA ASN A 490 -6.94 -5.68 4.95
C ASN A 490 -5.72 -6.38 4.35
N ALA A 491 -4.94 -5.61 3.59
CA ALA A 491 -3.69 -6.08 3.02
C ALA A 491 -2.71 -6.42 4.16
N ASN A 492 -2.09 -7.59 4.10
CA ASN A 492 -1.07 -8.00 5.06
C ASN A 492 0.05 -8.76 4.34
N ALA A 493 1.29 -8.38 4.60
CA ALA A 493 2.43 -8.76 3.78
C ALA A 493 3.51 -9.53 4.55
N THR A 494 4.20 -10.42 3.83
CA THR A 494 5.44 -11.09 4.24
C THR A 494 6.33 -11.28 3.02
N TRP A 495 7.51 -11.89 3.19
CA TRP A 495 8.44 -12.13 2.10
C TRP A 495 9.10 -13.52 2.23
N ILE A 496 9.50 -14.08 1.10
CA ILE A 496 10.38 -15.26 1.01
C ILE A 496 11.40 -14.97 -0.10
N GLY A 497 12.68 -14.90 0.26
CA GLY A 497 13.73 -14.52 -0.69
C GLY A 497 13.46 -13.14 -1.29
N ASP A 498 13.52 -13.05 -2.61
CA ASP A 498 13.34 -11.84 -3.42
C ASP A 498 11.88 -11.55 -3.81
N LYS A 499 10.92 -12.12 -3.08
CA LYS A 499 9.48 -11.99 -3.36
C LYS A 499 8.70 -11.59 -2.12
N HIS A 500 7.76 -10.67 -2.32
CA HIS A 500 6.78 -10.29 -1.33
C HIS A 500 5.45 -11.00 -1.64
N PHE A 501 4.76 -11.43 -0.59
CA PHE A 501 3.46 -12.08 -0.63
C PHE A 501 2.48 -11.26 0.18
N ILE A 502 1.42 -10.78 -0.47
CA ILE A 502 0.47 -9.85 0.12
C ILE A 502 -0.92 -10.48 0.09
N SER A 503 -1.41 -10.88 1.25
CA SER A 503 -2.78 -11.37 1.39
C SER A 503 -3.78 -10.23 1.49
N TYR A 504 -4.97 -10.42 0.94
CA TYR A 504 -6.11 -9.52 1.11
C TYR A 504 -7.40 -10.31 0.89
N TYR A 505 -8.51 -9.83 1.44
CA TYR A 505 -9.83 -10.40 1.15
C TYR A 505 -10.58 -9.55 0.12
N SER A 506 -11.48 -10.18 -0.62
CA SER A 506 -12.26 -9.52 -1.66
C SER A 506 -13.52 -10.33 -1.99
N GLY A 507 -14.66 -9.64 -2.13
CA GLY A 507 -15.91 -10.24 -2.58
C GLY A 507 -17.09 -9.32 -2.29
N ALA A 508 -18.22 -9.93 -1.90
CA ALA A 508 -19.44 -9.23 -1.50
C ALA A 508 -20.17 -10.06 -0.45
N ALA A 509 -20.58 -9.45 0.67
CA ALA A 509 -21.34 -10.18 1.68
C ALA A 509 -22.57 -10.90 1.05
N PRO A 510 -22.85 -12.17 1.42
CA PRO A 510 -22.22 -12.92 2.51
C PRO A 510 -20.92 -13.65 2.13
N ASP A 511 -20.50 -13.62 0.86
CA ASP A 511 -19.42 -14.45 0.34
C ASP A 511 -18.20 -13.60 -0.08
N THR A 512 -17.13 -13.72 0.68
CA THR A 512 -15.83 -13.12 0.36
C THR A 512 -14.76 -14.20 0.27
N SER A 513 -13.67 -13.91 -0.43
CA SER A 513 -12.57 -14.85 -0.64
C SER A 513 -11.25 -14.22 -0.21
N VAL A 514 -10.26 -15.07 0.10
CA VAL A 514 -8.90 -14.65 0.47
C VAL A 514 -7.95 -14.97 -0.67
N PHE A 515 -7.17 -13.96 -1.02
CA PHE A 515 -6.22 -13.98 -2.11
C PHE A 515 -4.82 -13.66 -1.60
N VAL A 516 -3.80 -14.05 -2.36
CA VAL A 516 -2.42 -13.59 -2.20
C VAL A 516 -1.88 -13.07 -3.53
N ALA A 517 -1.31 -11.88 -3.52
CA ALA A 517 -0.52 -11.34 -4.62
C ALA A 517 0.96 -11.65 -4.38
N GLU A 518 1.62 -12.22 -5.37
CA GLU A 518 3.08 -12.39 -5.41
C GLU A 518 3.68 -11.25 -6.24
N VAL A 519 4.63 -10.52 -5.67
CA VAL A 519 5.36 -9.46 -6.39
C VAL A 519 6.86 -9.57 -6.11
N PRO A 520 7.72 -9.23 -7.07
CA PRO A 520 9.15 -9.11 -6.81
C PRO A 520 9.42 -8.07 -5.71
N ALA A 521 10.42 -8.34 -4.87
CA ALA A 521 11.00 -7.37 -3.96
C ALA A 521 11.44 -6.11 -4.74
N PRO A 522 11.42 -4.93 -4.08
CA PRO A 522 11.88 -3.71 -4.73
C PRO A 522 13.34 -3.87 -5.16
N GLN A 523 13.69 -3.33 -6.32
CA GLN A 523 15.08 -3.28 -6.78
C GLN A 523 15.62 -1.88 -6.50
N ALA A 524 16.84 -1.79 -5.95
CA ALA A 524 17.55 -0.51 -5.91
C ALA A 524 17.78 -0.03 -7.34
N GLU A 525 17.50 1.25 -7.60
CA GLU A 525 17.93 1.88 -8.86
C GLU A 525 19.47 1.76 -8.93
N LYS A 526 19.95 1.10 -9.99
CA LYS A 526 21.40 0.91 -10.24
C LYS A 526 22.04 2.12 -10.86
#